data_AF-A0A8S3YAA1-F1
#
_entry.id   AF-A0A8S3YAA1-F1
#
_cell.length_a   1.000
_cell.length_b   1.000
_cell.length_c   1.000
_cell.angle_alpha   90.00
_cell.angle_beta   90.00
_cell.angle_gamma   90.00
#
_symmetry.space_group_name_H-M   'P 1'
#
loop_
_entity.id
_entity.type
_entity.pdbx_description
1 polymer ?
#
loop_
_entity_poly.entity_id
_entity_poly.type
_entity_poly.pdbx_seq_one_letter_code
_entity_poly.pdbx_strand_id
1 'polypeptide(L)'
;MLPIDSVQPDVEDELEVSENVNEIRRKTNNNIVNEAYELKAEEFAWYQLFPYGKNGLKEQWPVNISPLDYYQFRLLGADVRFQRNDYLFYALSMFEYYRVKSTIAACARKVEGENGNRVEDLHLYLKNLRGSAAYWRSALSDLIAQIRCL
;
A
#
# COMPACT_ATOMS: atom_id res chain seq x y z
N MET A 1 29.12 -20.90 9.11
CA MET A 1 27.80 -20.23 9.08
C MET A 1 26.77 -21.30 9.40
N LEU A 2 26.05 -21.17 10.52
CA LEU A 2 24.96 -22.09 10.84
C LEU A 2 23.86 -21.91 9.79
N PRO A 3 23.20 -22.98 9.33
CA PRO A 3 21.99 -22.84 8.53
C PRO A 3 20.93 -22.28 9.46
N ILE A 4 20.77 -20.97 9.40
CA ILE A 4 19.57 -20.31 9.87
C ILE A 4 18.46 -20.88 8.97
N ASP A 5 17.23 -21.03 9.48
CA ASP A 5 16.00 -21.07 8.69
C ASP A 5 15.21 -22.40 8.76
N SER A 6 14.27 -22.52 9.72
CA SER A 6 13.40 -23.70 9.84
C SER A 6 11.95 -23.48 10.31
N VAL A 7 11.43 -22.25 10.47
CA VAL A 7 10.07 -22.06 11.07
C VAL A 7 9.24 -20.94 10.41
N GLN A 8 7.96 -21.23 10.15
CA GLN A 8 6.93 -20.33 9.60
C GLN A 8 6.40 -19.32 10.65
N PRO A 9 5.86 -18.15 10.24
CA PRO A 9 5.26 -17.18 11.15
C PRO A 9 4.02 -17.74 11.88
N ASP A 10 3.86 -17.35 13.15
CA ASP A 10 2.81 -17.84 14.05
C ASP A 10 1.41 -17.35 13.62
N VAL A 11 0.48 -18.30 13.49
CA VAL A 11 -0.88 -18.10 12.97
C VAL A 11 -1.83 -17.58 14.06
N GLU A 12 -1.47 -17.79 15.32
CA GLU A 12 -2.25 -17.43 16.50
C GLU A 12 -2.40 -15.90 16.68
N ASP A 13 -1.59 -15.09 15.99
CA ASP A 13 -1.67 -13.62 16.06
C ASP A 13 -2.96 -13.08 15.40
N GLU A 14 -3.42 -13.69 14.29
CA GLU A 14 -4.47 -13.13 13.42
C GLU A 14 -5.79 -13.93 13.41
N LEU A 15 -5.74 -15.23 13.74
CA LEU A 15 -6.90 -16.11 13.74
C LEU A 15 -7.46 -16.33 15.15
N GLU A 16 -8.78 -16.49 15.25
CA GLU A 16 -9.48 -16.90 16.45
C GLU A 16 -10.03 -18.31 16.25
N VAL A 17 -9.84 -19.17 17.24
CA VAL A 17 -10.39 -20.53 17.24
C VAL A 17 -11.91 -20.43 17.37
N SER A 18 -12.63 -20.74 16.31
CA SER A 18 -14.10 -20.83 16.37
C SER A 18 -14.55 -22.17 16.96
N GLU A 19 -15.70 -22.15 17.64
CA GLU A 19 -16.34 -23.37 18.16
C GLU A 19 -16.72 -24.35 17.04
N ASN A 20 -16.91 -23.86 15.82
CA ASN A 20 -17.11 -24.68 14.63
C ASN A 20 -15.76 -25.03 14.01
N VAL A 21 -15.46 -26.33 13.92
CA VAL A 21 -14.21 -26.88 13.35
C VAL A 21 -14.01 -26.51 11.88
N ASN A 22 -15.10 -26.19 11.16
CA ASN A 22 -15.07 -25.84 9.74
C ASN A 22 -15.01 -24.33 9.48
N GLU A 23 -14.96 -23.50 10.52
CA GLU A 23 -14.92 -22.06 10.38
C GLU A 23 -13.52 -21.56 10.73
N ILE A 24 -13.00 -20.63 9.92
CA ILE A 24 -11.78 -19.87 10.25
C ILE A 24 -12.25 -18.45 10.51
N ARG A 25 -12.13 -18.00 11.75
CA ARG A 25 -12.46 -16.63 12.14
C ARG A 25 -11.18 -15.82 12.28
N ARG A 26 -11.20 -14.61 11.72
CA ARG A 26 -10.19 -13.59 11.99
C ARG A 26 -10.60 -12.79 13.22
N LYS A 27 -9.61 -12.31 13.97
CA LYS A 27 -9.83 -11.42 15.13
C LYS A 27 -10.38 -10.04 14.72
N THR A 28 -10.34 -9.70 13.44
CA THR A 28 -10.80 -8.42 12.87
C THR A 28 -12.27 -8.47 12.44
N ASN A 29 -12.94 -7.31 12.50
CA ASN A 29 -14.35 -7.19 12.13
C ASN A 29 -14.60 -7.63 10.67
N ASN A 30 -15.66 -8.43 10.48
CA ASN A 30 -16.20 -8.93 9.19
C ASN A 30 -15.46 -10.12 8.54
N ASN A 31 -14.46 -10.73 9.18
CA ASN A 31 -13.75 -11.92 8.64
C ASN A 31 -13.18 -11.74 7.20
N ILE A 32 -13.05 -10.49 6.73
CA ILE A 32 -12.54 -10.15 5.39
C ILE A 32 -11.08 -9.76 5.53
N VAL A 33 -10.24 -10.23 4.60
CA VAL A 33 -8.84 -9.84 4.51
C VAL A 33 -8.73 -8.34 4.26
N ASN A 34 -8.13 -7.59 5.17
CA ASN A 34 -7.98 -6.15 5.03
C ASN A 34 -6.60 -5.68 5.48
N GLU A 35 -5.86 -5.17 4.49
CA GLU A 35 -4.52 -4.61 4.67
C GLU A 35 -4.47 -3.49 5.71
N ALA A 36 -5.54 -2.74 5.92
CA ALA A 36 -5.56 -1.67 6.92
C ALA A 36 -5.48 -2.21 8.35
N TYR A 37 -6.07 -3.38 8.62
CA TYR A 37 -6.23 -3.91 9.98
C TYR A 37 -5.23 -5.03 10.30
N GLU A 38 -4.87 -5.87 9.33
CA GLU A 38 -3.97 -7.00 9.54
C GLU A 38 -2.52 -6.55 9.69
N LEU A 39 -1.82 -7.10 10.69
CA LEU A 39 -0.44 -6.74 10.98
C LEU A 39 0.51 -7.34 9.96
N LYS A 40 0.35 -8.63 9.66
CA LYS A 40 1.30 -9.41 8.83
C LYS A 40 0.70 -9.88 7.49
N ALA A 41 -0.23 -9.09 6.93
CA ALA A 41 -0.97 -9.47 5.72
C ALA A 41 -0.06 -9.77 4.52
N GLU A 42 1.00 -8.98 4.35
CA GLU A 42 1.95 -9.15 3.24
C GLU A 42 2.74 -10.45 3.42
N GLU A 43 3.20 -10.71 4.63
CA GLU A 43 4.01 -11.87 5.00
C GLU A 43 3.23 -13.17 4.85
N PHE A 44 1.94 -13.18 5.21
CA PHE A 44 1.07 -14.33 5.00
C PHE A 44 0.72 -14.54 3.52
N ALA A 45 0.47 -13.46 2.77
CA ALA A 45 0.19 -13.56 1.33
C ALA A 45 1.42 -14.03 0.53
N TRP A 46 2.61 -13.60 0.96
CA TRP A 46 3.88 -13.85 0.28
C TRP A 46 4.84 -14.67 1.15
N TYR A 47 4.35 -15.74 1.77
CA TYR A 47 5.14 -16.59 2.67
C TYR A 47 6.48 -17.06 2.08
N GLN A 48 6.54 -17.26 0.76
CA GLN A 48 7.77 -17.63 0.03
C GLN A 48 8.83 -16.53 0.04
N LEU A 49 8.41 -15.27 0.11
CA LEU A 49 9.29 -14.10 0.15
C LEU A 49 9.68 -13.72 1.59
N PHE A 50 8.79 -14.05 2.54
CA PHE A 50 8.93 -13.79 3.97
C PHE A 50 8.97 -15.09 4.78
N PRO A 51 10.02 -15.92 4.64
CA PRO A 51 10.09 -17.22 5.31
C PRO A 51 9.98 -17.13 6.85
N TYR A 52 10.40 -16.01 7.46
CA TYR A 52 10.27 -15.78 8.92
C TYR A 52 9.10 -14.88 9.31
N GLY A 53 8.31 -14.40 8.35
CA GLY A 53 7.32 -13.34 8.58
C GLY A 53 7.91 -12.09 9.26
N LYS A 54 9.15 -11.75 8.89
CA LYS A 54 9.90 -10.59 9.36
C LYS A 54 10.30 -9.69 8.18
N ASN A 55 10.61 -8.46 8.51
CA ASN A 55 10.80 -7.30 7.67
C ASN A 55 9.53 -6.82 6.96
N GLY A 56 8.37 -6.95 7.61
CA GLY A 56 7.11 -6.44 7.07
C GLY A 56 6.96 -4.93 7.21
N LEU A 57 5.97 -4.36 6.50
CA LEU A 57 5.66 -2.93 6.59
C LEU A 57 5.27 -2.51 8.02
N LYS A 58 4.43 -3.31 8.69
CA LYS A 58 3.88 -3.00 10.01
C LYS A 58 4.67 -3.59 11.18
N GLU A 59 5.84 -4.15 10.91
CA GLU A 59 6.71 -4.64 11.97
C GLU A 59 7.26 -3.48 12.81
N GLN A 60 7.61 -3.77 14.06
CA GLN A 60 8.22 -2.77 14.93
C GLN A 60 9.70 -2.60 14.57
N TRP A 61 10.00 -1.50 13.90
CA TRP A 61 11.36 -1.10 13.54
C TRP A 61 11.93 -0.11 14.58
N PRO A 62 13.26 -0.08 14.79
CA PRO A 62 13.90 0.98 15.59
C PRO A 62 13.69 2.39 15.01
N VAL A 63 13.50 2.47 13.69
CA VAL A 63 13.22 3.71 12.96
C VAL A 63 11.93 3.51 12.18
N ASN A 64 10.99 4.43 12.32
CA ASN A 64 9.73 4.36 11.58
C ASN A 64 9.97 4.59 10.08
N ILE A 65 9.62 3.59 9.27
CA ILE A 65 9.71 3.65 7.81
C ILE A 65 8.32 4.04 7.28
N SER A 66 8.25 4.99 6.34
CA SER A 66 6.98 5.31 5.70
C SER A 66 6.57 4.18 4.73
N PRO A 67 5.27 3.92 4.53
CA PRO A 67 4.83 2.94 3.55
C PRO A 67 5.36 3.19 2.13
N LEU A 68 5.54 4.47 1.76
CA LEU A 68 6.10 4.84 0.47
C LEU A 68 7.56 4.42 0.35
N ASP A 69 8.38 4.69 1.37
CA ASP A 69 9.79 4.30 1.39
C ASP A 69 9.94 2.77 1.40
N TYR A 70 9.07 2.09 2.15
CA TYR A 70 9.03 0.62 2.19
C TYR A 70 8.80 0.02 0.81
N TYR A 71 7.71 0.39 0.13
CA TYR A 71 7.42 -0.16 -1.20
C TYR A 71 8.39 0.34 -2.27
N GLN A 72 8.91 1.56 -2.15
CA GLN A 72 9.96 2.04 -3.04
C GLN A 72 11.23 1.19 -2.92
N PHE A 73 11.63 0.82 -1.69
CA PHE A 73 12.74 -0.10 -1.47
C PHE A 73 12.45 -1.50 -2.04
N ARG A 74 11.21 -1.99 -1.95
CA ARG A 74 10.81 -3.27 -2.56
C ARG A 74 10.87 -3.26 -4.09
N LEU A 75 10.54 -2.13 -4.72
CA LEU A 75 10.54 -1.98 -6.18
C LEU A 75 11.94 -1.75 -6.76
N LEU A 76 12.77 -0.97 -6.07
CA LEU A 76 14.11 -0.56 -6.56
C LEU A 76 15.26 -1.32 -5.90
N GLY A 77 14.94 -2.21 -4.97
CA GLY A 77 15.92 -2.96 -4.18
C GLY A 77 16.69 -4.00 -4.99
N ALA A 78 17.91 -4.30 -4.54
CA ALA A 78 18.75 -5.34 -5.12
C ALA A 78 18.33 -6.76 -4.70
N ASP A 79 17.35 -6.91 -3.81
CA ASP A 79 16.92 -8.20 -3.29
C ASP A 79 16.08 -8.96 -4.33
N VAL A 80 16.68 -10.01 -4.90
CA VAL A 80 16.10 -10.84 -5.96
C VAL A 80 14.81 -11.54 -5.56
N ARG A 81 14.55 -11.72 -4.25
CA ARG A 81 13.30 -12.33 -3.77
C ARG A 81 12.09 -11.52 -4.22
N PHE A 82 12.21 -10.20 -4.19
CA PHE A 82 11.12 -9.27 -4.48
C PHE A 82 11.04 -8.85 -5.96
N GLN A 83 11.88 -9.42 -6.82
CA GLN A 83 11.91 -9.10 -8.26
C GLN A 83 10.94 -9.95 -9.09
N ARG A 84 10.10 -10.78 -8.44
CA ARG A 84 9.09 -11.59 -9.13
C ARG A 84 7.95 -10.70 -9.63
N ASN A 85 7.51 -10.92 -10.87
CA ASN A 85 6.53 -10.03 -11.53
C ASN A 85 5.23 -9.84 -10.73
N ASP A 86 4.68 -10.91 -10.17
CA ASP A 86 3.46 -10.88 -9.36
C ASP A 86 3.60 -10.01 -8.11
N TYR A 87 4.72 -10.14 -7.39
CA TYR A 87 5.03 -9.30 -6.24
C TYR A 87 5.29 -7.84 -6.66
N LEU A 88 6.00 -7.61 -7.78
CA LEU A 88 6.24 -6.25 -8.28
C LEU A 88 4.93 -5.53 -8.61
N PHE A 89 3.97 -6.20 -9.25
CA PHE A 89 2.64 -5.62 -9.51
C PHE A 89 1.90 -5.32 -8.20
N TYR A 90 1.98 -6.21 -7.22
CA TYR A 90 1.44 -5.97 -5.89
C TYR A 90 2.09 -4.76 -5.22
N ALA A 91 3.41 -4.72 -5.11
CA ALA A 91 4.16 -3.64 -4.48
C ALA A 91 3.91 -2.29 -5.17
N LEU A 92 3.82 -2.28 -6.51
CA LEU A 92 3.47 -1.09 -7.27
C LEU A 92 2.05 -0.62 -6.98
N SER A 93 1.08 -1.54 -6.88
CA SER A 93 -0.30 -1.20 -6.53
C SER A 93 -0.41 -0.62 -5.12
N MET A 94 0.34 -1.18 -4.17
CA MET A 94 0.39 -0.69 -2.79
C MET A 94 1.09 0.67 -2.69
N PHE A 95 2.20 0.87 -3.41
CA PHE A 95 2.87 2.16 -3.50
C PHE A 95 1.91 3.25 -4.01
N GLU A 96 1.17 2.97 -5.09
CA GLU A 96 0.17 3.89 -5.63
C GLU A 96 -0.96 4.15 -4.64
N TYR A 97 -1.51 3.11 -4.01
CA TYR A 97 -2.54 3.23 -2.97
C TYR A 97 -2.09 4.17 -1.84
N TYR A 98 -0.89 3.96 -1.29
CA TYR A 98 -0.35 4.79 -0.22
C TYR A 98 -0.04 6.21 -0.66
N ARG A 99 0.39 6.40 -1.92
CA ARG A 99 0.64 7.73 -2.51
C ARG A 99 -0.65 8.53 -2.62
N VAL A 100 -1.72 7.90 -3.09
CA VAL A 100 -3.06 8.51 -3.16
C VAL A 100 -3.57 8.85 -1.77
N LYS A 101 -3.51 7.90 -0.84
CA LYS A 101 -3.95 8.08 0.54
C LYS A 101 -3.24 9.24 1.23
N SER A 102 -1.92 9.34 1.08
CA SER A 102 -1.10 10.44 1.61
C SER A 102 -1.46 11.78 0.97
N THR A 103 -1.65 11.81 -0.36
CA THR A 103 -2.04 13.02 -1.09
C THR A 103 -3.41 13.53 -0.64
N ILE A 104 -4.40 12.65 -0.52
CA ILE A 104 -5.74 13.00 -0.03
C ILE A 104 -5.67 13.55 1.40
N ALA A 105 -4.93 12.89 2.29
CA ALA A 105 -4.78 13.34 3.68
C ALA A 105 -4.11 14.71 3.79
N ALA A 106 -3.08 14.98 2.96
CA ALA A 106 -2.44 16.30 2.90
C ALA A 106 -3.40 17.39 2.36
N CYS A 107 -4.23 17.05 1.37
CA CYS A 107 -5.25 17.97 0.86
C CYS A 107 -6.34 18.26 1.90
N ALA A 108 -6.81 17.24 2.62
CA ALA A 108 -7.81 17.39 3.67
C ALA A 108 -7.31 18.31 4.80
N ARG A 109 -6.07 18.13 5.27
CA ARG A 109 -5.48 19.02 6.30
C ARG A 109 -5.34 20.47 5.85
N LYS A 110 -5.09 20.71 4.54
CA LYS A 110 -5.04 22.08 4.00
C LYS A 110 -6.40 22.78 4.00
N VAL A 111 -7.51 22.05 4.03
CA VAL A 111 -8.87 22.63 4.15
C VAL A 111 -9.10 23.18 5.56
N GLU A 112 -8.45 22.62 6.58
CA GLU A 112 -8.63 23.00 7.99
C GLU A 112 -7.73 24.19 8.41
N GLY A 113 -6.75 24.58 7.59
CA GLY A 113 -5.70 25.54 7.93
C GLY A 113 -5.88 26.98 7.42
N GLU A 114 -5.79 27.91 8.37
CA GLU A 114 -5.41 29.35 8.33
C GLU A 114 -6.26 30.43 7.65
N ASN A 115 -7.23 30.18 6.76
CA ASN A 115 -8.02 31.33 6.23
C ASN A 115 -9.46 31.05 5.76
N GLY A 116 -10.08 29.91 6.11
CA GLY A 116 -11.48 29.64 5.73
C GLY A 116 -11.73 29.53 4.21
N ASN A 117 -10.71 29.75 3.38
CA ASN A 117 -10.73 29.44 1.97
C ASN A 117 -10.71 27.92 1.82
N ARG A 118 -11.91 27.37 1.66
CA ARG A 118 -12.13 26.01 1.17
C ARG A 118 -11.18 25.78 0.00
N VAL A 119 -10.33 24.77 0.10
CA VAL A 119 -9.51 24.33 -1.02
C VAL A 119 -10.47 24.08 -2.17
N GLU A 120 -10.42 24.95 -3.17
CA GLU A 120 -11.11 24.76 -4.43
C GLU A 120 -10.54 23.49 -5.04
N ASP A 121 -11.34 22.44 -4.88
CA ASP A 121 -11.27 21.21 -5.63
C ASP A 121 -10.10 20.24 -5.36
N LEU A 122 -10.41 19.22 -4.54
CA LEU A 122 -9.66 17.97 -4.42
C LEU A 122 -9.31 17.36 -5.80
N HIS A 123 -10.12 17.63 -6.83
CA HIS A 123 -9.88 17.18 -8.19
C HIS A 123 -8.59 17.76 -8.81
N LEU A 124 -8.17 18.97 -8.43
CA LEU A 124 -6.95 19.59 -8.94
C LEU A 124 -5.67 18.92 -8.41
N TYR A 125 -5.73 18.31 -7.23
CA TYR A 125 -4.61 17.57 -6.66
C TYR A 125 -4.51 16.15 -7.22
N LEU A 126 -5.64 15.57 -7.60
CA LEU A 126 -5.69 14.28 -8.29
C LEU A 126 -5.20 14.36 -9.74
N LYS A 127 -5.08 15.55 -10.34
CA LYS A 127 -4.57 15.69 -11.72
C LYS A 127 -3.14 15.15 -11.88
N ASN A 128 -2.35 15.17 -10.81
CA ASN A 128 -0.97 14.65 -10.82
C ASN A 128 -0.94 13.13 -10.63
N LEU A 129 -2.06 12.50 -10.26
CA LEU A 129 -2.18 11.07 -10.13
C LEU A 129 -2.56 10.46 -11.48
N ARG A 130 -1.61 9.76 -12.09
CA ARG A 130 -1.83 9.04 -13.36
C ARG A 130 -2.98 8.05 -13.23
N GLY A 131 -3.90 8.08 -14.19
CA GLY A 131 -5.10 7.22 -14.19
C GLY A 131 -6.32 7.83 -13.51
N SER A 132 -6.19 8.95 -12.78
CA SER A 132 -7.35 9.65 -12.22
C SER A 132 -8.19 10.31 -13.33
N ALA A 133 -9.48 10.53 -13.08
CA ALA A 133 -10.35 11.24 -14.01
C ALA A 133 -9.84 12.66 -14.32
N ALA A 134 -9.27 13.34 -13.32
CA ALA A 134 -8.69 14.67 -13.49
C ALA A 134 -7.42 14.65 -14.36
N TYR A 135 -6.57 13.63 -14.19
CA TYR A 135 -5.39 13.42 -15.02
C TYR A 135 -5.79 13.22 -16.49
N TRP A 136 -6.77 12.35 -16.76
CA TRP A 136 -7.21 12.10 -18.14
C TRP A 136 -7.84 13.32 -18.80
N ARG A 137 -8.57 14.15 -18.05
CA ARG A 137 -9.10 15.43 -18.55
C ARG A 137 -7.97 16.40 -18.92
N SER A 138 -6.95 16.51 -18.08
CA SER A 138 -5.78 17.35 -18.38
C SER A 138 -5.03 16.83 -19.61
N ALA A 139 -4.71 15.54 -19.64
CA ALA A 139 -3.99 14.92 -20.75
C ALA A 139 -4.73 15.05 -22.09
N LEU A 140 -6.06 14.91 -22.07
CA LEU A 140 -6.90 15.12 -23.25
C LEU A 140 -6.91 16.59 -23.69
N SER A 141 -7.01 17.52 -22.74
CA SER A 141 -6.96 18.96 -23.04
C SER A 141 -5.61 19.35 -23.66
N ASP A 142 -4.50 18.84 -23.13
CA ASP A 142 -3.15 19.10 -23.63
C ASP A 142 -2.98 18.55 -25.05
N LEU A 143 -3.51 17.35 -25.31
CA LEU A 143 -3.47 16.73 -26.64
C LEU A 143 -4.29 17.52 -27.66
N ILE A 144 -5.50 17.99 -27.29
CA ILE A 144 -6.32 18.85 -28.15
C ILE A 144 -5.61 20.17 -28.44
N ALA A 145 -4.95 20.77 -27.44
CA ALA A 145 -4.21 22.01 -27.61
C ALA A 145 -3.03 21.83 -28.60
N GLN A 146 -2.27 20.73 -28.47
CA GLN A 146 -1.20 20.40 -29.40
C GLN A 146 -1.69 20.22 -30.84
N ILE A 147 -2.84 19.55 -31.04
CA ILE A 147 -3.45 19.39 -32.36
C ILE A 147 -3.91 20.74 -32.94
N ARG A 148 -4.44 21.65 -32.11
CA ARG A 148 -4.90 22.97 -32.56
C ARG A 148 -3.78 23.96 -32.86
N CYS A 149 -2.58 23.70 -32.34
CA CYS A 149 -1.38 24.51 -32.60
C CYS A 149 -0.55 23.99 -33.80
N LEU A 150 -0.96 22.88 -34.44
CA LEU A 150 -0.46 22.38 -35.72
C LEU A 150 -1.29 22.93 -36.89
#